data_AF-A0AAD6AVS0-F1
#
_entry.id   AF-A0AAD6AVS0-F1
#
_cell.length_a   1.000
_cell.length_b   1.000
_cell.length_c   1.000
_cell.angle_alpha   90.00
_cell.angle_beta   90.00
_cell.angle_gamma   90.00
#
_symmetry.space_group_name_H-M   'P 1'
#
loop_
_entity.id
_entity.type
_entity.pdbx_description
1 polymer ?
#
loop_
_entity_poly.entity_id
_entity_poly.type
_entity_poly.pdbx_seq_one_letter_code
_entity_poly.pdbx_strand_id
1 'polypeptide(L)'
;MYPRKRNLEGAGSTAGEEVEMVNSFLSRCAIATKYMTKSARNDMLTVHAMRWNRRKQENLHVVLAKRYVKTITMLEGETQKMKDTCKELGCPEDKVQQWVNDVRDWATNDNTSGDNQSLQMSIEQLFLGLCQKKACLYRQTDSNKIRQLRRKRLRE
;
A
#
# COMPACT_ATOMS: atom_id res chain seq x y z
N MET A 1 28.02 -14.38 -28.34
CA MET A 1 27.25 -15.39 -27.56
C MET A 1 26.94 -14.76 -26.22
N TYR A 2 25.68 -14.41 -25.93
CA TYR A 2 25.36 -13.76 -24.64
C TYR A 2 25.53 -14.76 -23.49
N PRO A 3 26.20 -14.38 -22.38
CA PRO A 3 26.36 -15.25 -21.24
C PRO A 3 24.99 -15.56 -20.62
N ARG A 4 24.78 -16.80 -20.16
CA ARG A 4 23.61 -17.09 -19.30
C ARG A 4 23.77 -16.28 -18.02
N LYS A 5 22.84 -15.36 -17.72
CA LYS A 5 22.74 -14.75 -16.39
C LYS A 5 22.66 -15.89 -15.37
N ARG A 6 23.63 -15.94 -14.45
CA ARG A 6 23.59 -16.81 -13.28
C ARG A 6 22.47 -16.32 -12.36
N ASN A 7 21.87 -17.21 -11.58
CA ASN A 7 20.80 -16.87 -10.64
C ASN A 7 21.34 -16.01 -9.50
N LEU A 8 21.45 -14.70 -9.73
CA LEU A 8 21.71 -13.69 -8.71
C LEU A 8 20.46 -13.51 -7.85
N GLU A 9 20.63 -12.99 -6.63
CA GLU A 9 19.48 -12.66 -5.79
C GLU A 9 18.66 -11.53 -6.44
N GLY A 10 17.33 -11.69 -6.46
CA GLY A 10 16.41 -10.84 -7.22
C GLY A 10 16.14 -11.25 -8.67
N ALA A 11 16.83 -12.26 -9.22
CA ALA A 11 16.66 -12.67 -10.62
C ALA A 11 15.25 -13.17 -10.96
N GLY A 12 14.61 -12.54 -11.95
CA GLY A 12 13.25 -12.82 -12.40
C GLY A 12 12.17 -12.01 -11.67
N SER A 13 12.51 -10.79 -11.23
CA SER A 13 11.59 -9.82 -10.61
C SER A 13 11.11 -8.74 -11.58
N THR A 14 11.84 -8.48 -12.67
CA THR A 14 11.60 -7.35 -13.57
C THR A 14 11.32 -7.81 -15.00
N ALA A 15 10.35 -7.20 -15.69
CA ALA A 15 9.93 -7.58 -17.05
C ALA A 15 11.07 -7.63 -18.08
N GLY A 16 12.11 -6.79 -17.93
CA GLY A 16 13.29 -6.81 -18.79
C GLY A 16 14.09 -8.13 -18.74
N GLU A 17 14.08 -8.85 -17.61
CA GLU A 17 14.79 -10.13 -17.46
C GLU A 17 14.08 -11.25 -18.24
N GLU A 18 12.75 -11.23 -18.29
CA GLU A 18 11.98 -12.15 -19.13
C GLU A 18 12.30 -11.94 -20.62
N VAL A 19 12.38 -10.68 -21.05
CA VAL A 19 12.74 -10.31 -22.43
C VAL A 19 14.15 -10.79 -22.78
N GLU A 20 15.14 -10.59 -21.89
CA GLU A 20 16.50 -11.10 -22.07
C GLU A 20 16.56 -12.64 -22.15
N MET A 21 15.79 -13.36 -21.32
CA MET A 21 15.73 -14.82 -21.37
C MET A 21 15.16 -15.35 -22.68
N VAL A 22 14.07 -14.75 -23.17
CA VAL A 22 13.47 -15.09 -24.47
C VAL A 22 14.45 -14.76 -25.61
N ASN A 23 15.09 -13.60 -25.57
CA ASN A 23 16.09 -13.20 -26.57
C ASN A 23 17.29 -14.15 -26.59
N SER A 24 17.82 -14.55 -25.43
CA SER A 24 18.89 -15.55 -25.28
C SER A 24 18.48 -16.95 -25.75
N PHE A 25 17.19 -17.29 -25.67
CA PHE A 25 16.66 -18.51 -26.26
C PHE A 25 16.59 -18.45 -27.78
N LEU A 26 15.98 -17.41 -28.35
CA LEU A 26 15.79 -17.27 -29.79
C LEU A 26 17.08 -16.93 -30.55
N SER A 27 18.04 -16.24 -29.92
CA SER A 27 19.37 -15.95 -30.50
C SER A 27 20.12 -17.20 -30.96
N ARG A 28 19.85 -18.37 -30.36
CA ARG A 28 20.45 -19.65 -30.78
C ARG A 28 19.93 -20.14 -32.14
N CYS A 29 18.75 -19.71 -32.56
CA CYS A 29 18.18 -20.04 -33.87
C CYS A 29 18.79 -19.18 -35.00
N ALA A 30 19.49 -18.07 -34.68
CA ALA A 30 19.95 -17.09 -35.66
C ALA A 30 20.87 -17.65 -36.75
N ILE A 31 21.71 -18.65 -36.43
CA ILE A 31 22.59 -19.30 -37.41
C ILE A 31 21.76 -20.13 -38.40
N ALA A 32 20.81 -20.93 -37.91
CA ALA A 32 19.95 -21.75 -38.75
C ALA A 32 18.99 -20.90 -39.61
N THR A 33 18.48 -19.78 -39.08
CA THR A 33 17.52 -18.92 -39.80
C THR A 33 18.16 -17.89 -40.75
N LYS A 34 19.49 -17.74 -40.73
CA LYS A 34 20.25 -16.79 -41.57
C LYS A 34 20.00 -17.03 -43.06
N TYR A 35 20.06 -18.29 -43.49
CA TYR A 35 19.93 -18.69 -44.91
C TYR A 35 18.51 -19.14 -45.30
N MET A 36 17.54 -19.05 -44.37
CA MET A 36 16.13 -19.35 -44.65
C MET A 36 15.43 -18.20 -45.37
N THR A 37 14.42 -18.55 -46.18
CA THR A 37 13.43 -17.59 -46.71
C THR A 37 12.64 -16.93 -45.58
N LYS A 38 12.00 -15.78 -45.87
CA LYS A 38 11.25 -15.00 -44.86
C LYS A 38 10.13 -15.82 -44.20
N SER A 39 9.41 -16.64 -44.97
CA SER A 39 8.37 -17.54 -44.46
C SER A 39 8.96 -18.62 -43.56
N ALA A 40 9.90 -19.43 -44.07
CA ALA A 40 10.53 -20.51 -43.30
C ALA A 40 11.19 -20.01 -42.00
N ARG A 41 11.79 -18.81 -42.00
CA ARG A 41 12.31 -18.15 -40.79
C ARG A 41 11.20 -17.84 -39.78
N ASN A 42 10.07 -17.31 -40.24
CA ASN A 42 8.94 -16.95 -39.39
C ASN A 42 8.33 -18.20 -38.73
N ASP A 43 8.13 -19.26 -39.50
CA ASP A 43 7.56 -20.52 -39.01
C ASP A 43 8.51 -21.19 -38.00
N MET A 44 9.80 -21.23 -38.31
CA MET A 44 10.85 -21.74 -37.40
C MET A 44 10.89 -20.98 -36.07
N LEU A 45 10.88 -19.65 -36.09
CA LEU A 45 10.84 -18.83 -34.87
C LEU A 45 9.55 -19.05 -34.08
N THR A 46 8.41 -19.19 -34.76
CA THR A 46 7.10 -19.46 -34.14
C THR A 46 7.09 -20.82 -33.43
N VAL A 47 7.59 -21.88 -34.07
CA VAL A 47 7.73 -23.22 -33.47
C VAL A 47 8.65 -23.18 -32.24
N HIS A 48 9.76 -22.45 -32.32
CA HIS A 48 10.66 -22.28 -31.18
C HIS A 48 10.01 -21.51 -30.01
N ALA A 49 9.26 -20.44 -30.28
CA ALA A 49 8.51 -19.70 -29.28
C ALA A 49 7.41 -20.54 -28.61
N MET A 50 6.63 -21.30 -29.40
CA MET A 50 5.65 -22.26 -28.87
C MET A 50 6.30 -23.31 -27.97
N ARG A 51 7.45 -23.87 -28.38
CA ARG A 51 8.21 -24.83 -27.57
C ARG A 51 8.79 -24.21 -26.29
N TRP A 52 9.14 -22.93 -26.29
CA TRP A 52 9.55 -22.20 -25.09
C TRP A 52 8.39 -22.04 -24.10
N ASN A 53 7.21 -21.63 -24.59
CA ASN A 53 6.01 -21.47 -23.75
C ASN A 53 5.55 -22.81 -23.16
N ARG A 54 5.52 -23.87 -23.98
CA ARG A 54 5.24 -25.24 -23.52
C ARG A 54 6.22 -25.68 -22.44
N ARG A 55 7.53 -25.40 -22.60
CA ARG A 55 8.53 -25.68 -21.55
C ARG A 55 8.27 -24.88 -20.27
N LYS A 56 7.86 -23.60 -20.35
CA LYS A 56 7.48 -22.81 -19.16
C LYS A 56 6.34 -23.51 -18.41
N GLN A 57 5.28 -23.94 -19.10
CA GLN A 57 4.14 -24.66 -18.51
C GLN A 57 4.57 -25.98 -17.87
N GLU A 58 5.28 -26.82 -18.62
CA GLU A 58 5.77 -28.13 -18.16
C GLU A 58 6.68 -28.02 -16.92
N ASN A 59 7.48 -26.95 -16.81
CA ASN A 59 8.43 -26.77 -15.69
C ASN A 59 7.91 -25.86 -14.57
N LEU A 60 6.70 -25.30 -14.68
CA LEU A 60 6.16 -24.32 -13.72
C LEU A 60 6.16 -24.88 -12.30
N HIS A 61 5.68 -26.12 -12.12
CA HIS A 61 5.64 -26.80 -10.83
C HIS A 61 7.04 -26.95 -10.19
N VAL A 62 8.06 -27.31 -10.98
CA VAL A 62 9.45 -27.42 -10.50
C VAL A 62 10.01 -26.06 -10.08
N VAL A 63 9.72 -25.01 -10.85
CA VAL A 63 10.18 -23.64 -10.54
C VAL A 63 9.51 -23.11 -9.28
N LEU A 64 8.19 -23.33 -9.13
CA LEU A 64 7.44 -22.95 -7.93
C LEU A 64 7.93 -23.71 -6.69
N ALA A 65 8.11 -25.03 -6.77
CA ALA A 65 8.65 -25.83 -5.66
C ALA A 65 10.04 -25.37 -5.23
N LYS A 66 10.94 -25.08 -6.19
CA LYS A 66 12.28 -24.53 -5.90
C LYS A 66 12.24 -23.14 -5.28
N ARG A 67 11.32 -22.27 -5.75
CA ARG A 67 11.11 -20.95 -5.15
C ARG A 67 10.60 -21.08 -3.71
N TYR A 68 9.60 -21.91 -3.47
CA TYR A 68 9.03 -22.18 -2.14
C TYR A 68 10.09 -22.67 -1.14
N VAL A 69 10.88 -23.69 -1.50
CA VAL A 69 11.97 -24.19 -0.65
C VAL A 69 13.00 -23.09 -0.38
N LYS A 70 13.41 -22.30 -1.40
CA LYS A 70 14.32 -21.17 -1.18
C LYS A 70 13.73 -20.15 -0.21
N THR A 71 12.47 -19.77 -0.39
CA THR A 71 11.79 -18.80 0.49
C THR A 71 11.70 -19.30 1.93
N ILE A 72 11.42 -20.59 2.17
CA ILE A 72 11.47 -21.16 3.52
C ILE A 72 12.87 -21.04 4.11
N THR A 73 13.91 -21.48 3.41
CA THR A 73 15.29 -21.42 3.96
C THR A 73 15.76 -19.99 4.22
N MET A 74 15.28 -19.00 3.45
CA MET A 74 15.54 -17.58 3.72
C MET A 74 14.77 -17.09 4.95
N LEU A 75 13.47 -17.41 5.05
CA LEU A 75 12.62 -17.06 6.19
C LEU A 75 13.14 -17.65 7.51
N GLU A 76 13.59 -18.89 7.51
CA GLU A 76 14.23 -19.54 8.67
C GLU A 76 15.51 -18.80 9.09
N GLY A 77 16.37 -18.45 8.12
CA GLY A 77 17.59 -17.69 8.36
C GLY A 77 17.33 -16.25 8.85
N GLU A 78 16.32 -15.58 8.32
CA GLU A 78 15.89 -14.24 8.78
C GLU A 78 15.25 -14.29 10.16
N THR A 79 14.40 -15.29 10.44
CA THR A 79 13.82 -15.53 11.77
C THR A 79 14.91 -15.80 12.80
N GLN A 80 15.95 -16.56 12.44
CA GLN A 80 17.07 -16.82 13.33
C GLN A 80 17.88 -15.54 13.59
N LYS A 81 18.22 -14.77 12.54
CA LYS A 81 18.87 -13.45 12.70
C LYS A 81 18.07 -12.52 13.59
N MET A 82 16.74 -12.45 13.43
CA MET A 82 15.86 -11.64 14.26
C MET A 82 15.94 -12.06 15.74
N LYS A 83 15.85 -13.37 16.02
CA LYS A 83 16.00 -13.92 17.38
C LYS A 83 17.36 -13.60 18.00
N ASP A 84 18.43 -13.63 17.22
CA ASP A 84 19.77 -13.34 17.70
C ASP A 84 19.94 -11.83 17.97
N THR A 85 19.45 -10.94 17.09
CA THR A 85 19.36 -9.50 17.34
C THR A 85 18.53 -9.16 18.59
N CYS A 86 17.39 -9.84 18.80
CA CYS A 86 16.58 -9.68 20.01
C CYS A 86 17.33 -10.04 21.30
N LYS A 87 18.17 -11.09 21.27
CA LYS A 87 19.05 -11.44 22.41
C LYS A 87 20.12 -10.38 22.63
N GLU A 88 20.80 -9.92 21.57
CA GLU A 88 21.84 -8.89 21.65
C GLU A 88 21.32 -7.57 22.22
N LEU A 89 20.11 -7.16 21.82
CA LEU A 89 19.44 -5.96 22.32
C LEU A 89 18.73 -6.14 23.67
N GLY A 90 18.74 -7.35 24.25
CA GLY A 90 18.04 -7.64 25.50
C GLY A 90 16.52 -7.44 25.43
N CYS A 91 15.92 -7.58 24.24
CA CYS A 91 14.51 -7.35 23.98
C CYS A 91 13.81 -8.67 23.60
N PRO A 92 13.13 -9.35 24.57
CA PRO A 92 12.35 -10.55 24.28
C PRO A 92 11.24 -10.28 23.25
N GLU A 93 10.96 -11.25 22.39
CA GLU A 93 9.83 -11.21 21.44
C GLU A 93 8.52 -10.85 22.13
N ASP A 94 8.30 -11.40 23.34
CA ASP A 94 7.12 -11.14 24.17
C ASP A 94 6.93 -9.64 24.49
N LYS A 95 8.01 -8.86 24.61
CA LYS A 95 7.94 -7.41 24.84
C LYS A 95 7.55 -6.63 23.59
N VAL A 96 8.01 -7.07 22.42
CA VAL A 96 7.60 -6.50 21.14
C VAL A 96 6.12 -6.80 20.90
N GLN A 97 5.70 -8.05 21.16
CA GLN A 97 4.32 -8.47 20.99
C GLN A 97 3.38 -7.82 22.01
N GLN A 98 3.83 -7.62 23.26
CA GLN A 98 3.13 -6.83 24.26
C GLN A 98 2.95 -5.38 23.78
N TRP A 99 4.01 -4.71 23.30
CA TRP A 99 3.91 -3.35 22.79
C TRP A 99 2.97 -3.22 21.57
N VAL A 100 2.99 -4.20 20.65
CA VAL A 100 2.04 -4.24 19.51
C VAL A 100 0.59 -4.40 19.99
N ASN A 101 0.36 -5.16 21.06
CA ASN A 101 -0.96 -5.29 21.67
C ASN A 101 -1.35 -4.02 22.42
N ASP A 102 -0.47 -3.41 23.21
CA ASP A 102 -0.71 -2.15 23.91
C ASP A 102 -1.09 -1.03 22.92
N VAL A 103 -0.36 -0.90 21.81
CA VAL A 103 -0.65 0.07 20.74
C VAL A 103 -1.97 -0.24 20.02
N ARG A 104 -2.29 -1.52 19.81
CA ARG A 104 -3.60 -1.92 19.25
C ARG A 104 -4.73 -1.57 20.22
N ASP A 105 -4.56 -1.87 21.49
CA ASP A 105 -5.54 -1.63 22.54
C ASP A 105 -5.74 -0.12 22.76
N TRP A 106 -4.70 0.72 22.63
CA TRP A 106 -4.86 2.18 22.62
C TRP A 106 -5.62 2.69 21.39
N ALA A 107 -5.44 2.03 20.23
CA ALA A 107 -6.16 2.40 19.00
C ALA A 107 -7.62 1.91 18.97
N THR A 108 -7.95 0.80 19.66
CA THR A 108 -9.32 0.29 19.76
C THR A 108 -10.08 0.82 20.97
N ASN A 109 -9.39 1.06 22.09
CA ASN A 109 -9.94 1.73 23.27
C ASN A 109 -9.72 3.25 23.18
N ASP A 110 -10.00 3.84 22.02
CA ASP A 110 -10.09 5.30 21.88
C ASP A 110 -11.20 5.80 22.81
N ASN A 111 -10.78 6.26 24.01
CA ASN A 111 -11.62 6.30 25.20
C ASN A 111 -12.50 7.56 25.23
N THR A 112 -13.22 7.78 24.14
CA THR A 112 -14.14 8.88 23.86
C THR A 112 -15.41 8.87 24.71
N SER A 113 -15.49 8.02 25.74
CA SER A 113 -16.70 7.69 26.51
C SER A 113 -16.75 8.30 27.93
N GLY A 114 -15.74 9.05 28.36
CA GLY A 114 -15.68 9.69 29.69
C GLY A 114 -15.92 11.20 29.64
N ASP A 115 -14.85 11.97 29.49
CA ASP A 115 -14.86 13.43 29.71
C ASP A 115 -15.36 14.27 28.52
N ASN A 116 -15.34 13.72 27.30
CA ASN A 116 -15.70 14.49 26.10
C ASN A 116 -17.20 14.82 26.02
N GLN A 117 -18.08 14.01 26.60
CA GLN A 117 -19.53 14.20 26.44
C GLN A 117 -20.09 15.34 27.29
N SER A 118 -19.52 15.59 28.49
CA SER A 118 -19.87 16.74 29.31
C SER A 118 -19.37 18.05 28.68
N LEU A 119 -18.15 18.04 28.14
CA LEU A 119 -17.57 19.15 27.38
C LEU A 119 -18.37 19.44 26.11
N GLN A 120 -18.74 18.40 25.36
CA GLN A 120 -19.59 18.53 24.16
C GLN A 120 -20.94 19.16 24.49
N MET A 121 -21.65 18.68 25.52
CA MET A 121 -22.91 19.29 25.95
C MET A 121 -22.73 20.76 26.36
N SER A 122 -21.62 21.10 27.04
CA SER A 122 -21.32 22.50 27.39
C SER A 122 -21.07 23.37 26.16
N ILE A 123 -20.39 22.85 25.13
CA ILE A 123 -20.15 23.55 23.86
C ILE A 123 -21.47 23.78 23.11
N GLU A 124 -22.31 22.75 23.00
CA GLU A 124 -23.61 22.83 22.34
C GLU A 124 -24.56 23.82 23.03
N GLN A 125 -24.61 23.81 24.36
CA GLN A 125 -25.40 24.78 25.15
C GLN A 125 -24.91 26.23 24.94
N LEU A 126 -23.59 26.45 24.96
CA LEU A 126 -23.01 27.78 24.70
C LEU A 126 -23.31 28.27 23.28
N PHE A 127 -23.22 27.38 22.27
CA PHE A 127 -23.54 27.69 20.88
C PHE A 127 -25.02 28.08 20.73
N LEU A 128 -25.95 27.29 21.27
CA LEU A 128 -27.39 27.59 21.23
C LEU A 128 -27.71 28.92 21.93
N GLY A 129 -27.10 29.19 23.09
CA GLY A 129 -27.23 30.46 23.80
C GLY A 129 -26.70 31.66 22.99
N LEU A 130 -25.59 31.49 22.25
CA LEU A 130 -25.04 32.51 21.36
C LEU A 130 -26.00 32.79 20.18
N CYS A 131 -26.54 31.74 19.55
CA CYS A 131 -27.52 31.86 18.48
C CYS A 131 -28.81 32.58 18.92
N GLN A 132 -29.34 32.25 20.11
CA GLN A 132 -30.50 32.92 20.68
C GLN A 132 -30.22 34.40 20.98
N LYS A 133 -29.07 34.72 21.59
CA LYS A 133 -28.65 36.12 21.84
C LYS A 133 -28.51 36.90 20.54
N LYS A 134 -27.88 36.32 19.51
CA LYS A 134 -27.78 36.90 18.16
C LYS A 134 -29.19 37.19 17.59
N ALA A 135 -30.08 36.20 17.59
CA ALA A 135 -31.45 36.37 17.07
C ALA A 135 -32.24 37.45 17.83
N CYS A 136 -32.10 37.53 19.16
CA CYS A 136 -32.71 38.56 19.98
C CYS A 136 -32.19 39.97 19.64
N LEU A 137 -30.88 40.14 19.49
CA LEU A 137 -30.26 41.41 19.10
C LEU A 137 -30.77 41.88 17.72
N TYR A 138 -30.85 40.98 16.74
CA TYR A 138 -31.44 41.31 15.43
C TYR A 138 -32.93 41.69 15.55
N ARG A 139 -33.73 40.96 16.34
CA ARG A 139 -35.15 41.30 16.60
C ARG A 139 -35.32 42.68 17.25
N GLN A 140 -34.50 43.03 18.24
CA GLN A 140 -34.56 44.34 18.90
C GLN A 140 -34.13 45.47 17.96
N THR A 141 -33.11 45.23 17.13
CA THR A 141 -32.55 46.25 16.22
C THR A 141 -33.45 46.47 15.00
N ASP A 142 -34.05 45.41 14.47
CA ASP A 142 -34.97 45.52 13.33
C ASP A 142 -36.33 46.10 13.74
N SER A 143 -36.85 45.78 14.94
CA SER A 143 -38.17 46.20 15.44
C SER A 143 -38.57 47.59 14.94
N ASN A 144 -39.51 47.62 14.00
CA ASN A 144 -39.90 48.85 13.30
C ASN A 144 -40.40 49.92 14.28
N LYS A 145 -40.96 49.51 15.43
CA LYS A 145 -41.34 50.39 16.54
C LYS A 145 -40.12 51.09 17.17
N ILE A 146 -39.02 50.38 17.40
CA ILE A 146 -37.77 50.94 17.93
C ILE A 146 -37.06 51.80 16.88
N ARG A 147 -37.00 51.36 15.61
CA ARG A 147 -36.46 52.19 14.51
C ARG A 147 -37.26 53.47 14.31
N GLN A 148 -38.58 53.43 14.40
CA GLN A 148 -39.45 54.61 14.31
C GLN A 148 -39.24 55.56 15.50
N LEU A 149 -39.13 55.05 16.73
CA LEU A 149 -38.85 55.86 17.92
C LEU A 149 -37.46 56.53 17.86
N ARG A 150 -36.42 55.82 17.41
CA ARG A 150 -35.09 56.43 17.17
C ARG A 150 -35.13 57.47 16.05
N ARG A 151 -35.85 57.22 14.96
CA ARG A 151 -36.07 58.19 13.86
C ARG A 151 -36.96 59.38 14.25
N LYS A 152 -37.73 59.33 15.34
CA LYS A 152 -38.43 60.50 15.90
C LYS A 152 -37.44 61.36 16.71
N ARG A 153 -36.69 60.76 17.63
CA ARG A 153 -35.64 61.43 18.44
C ARG A 153 -34.46 62.04 17.67
N LEU A 154 -34.32 61.75 16.37
CA LEU A 154 -33.33 62.37 15.47
C LEU A 154 -33.94 63.49 14.61
N ARG A 155 -35.20 63.86 14.86
CA ARG A 155 -35.93 64.97 14.21
C ARG A 155 -36.49 65.98 15.22
N GLU A 156 -36.13 65.78 16.48
CA GLU A 156 -36.16 66.76 17.57
C GLU A 156 -34.72 67.31 17.69
#